data_AF-A0A962VW35-F1
#
_entry.id   AF-A0A962VW35-F1
#
_cell.length_a   1.000
_cell.length_b   1.000
_cell.length_c   1.000
_cell.angle_alpha   90.00
_cell.angle_beta   90.00
_cell.angle_gamma   90.00
#
_symmetry.space_group_name_H-M   'P 1'
#
loop_
_entity.id
_entity.type
_entity.pdbx_description
1 polymer ?
#
loop_
_entity_poly.entity_id
_entity_poly.type
_entity_poly.pdbx_seq_one_letter_code
_entity_poly.pdbx_strand_id
1 'polypeptide(L)'
;AAASAGFLVFNFPPARIFLGDIGSTILGFLAAACGLWGYQAGLFPFWALLLIFSPFIVDATVTLARRLLRGEKVWQAHRSHYYQRLVLLGWGHRRTVLAEYALMLACAGSALLAVHWPPAGRIALVVVWSLIYGLLMEGVSWLERRRYALAD
;
A
#
# COMPACT_ATOMS: atom_id res chain seq x y z
N ALA A 1 -1.20 17.83 -4.77
CA ALA A 1 -2.24 17.70 -3.73
C ALA A 1 -3.61 18.19 -4.21
N ALA A 2 -3.78 19.49 -4.54
CA ALA A 2 -5.08 20.05 -4.93
C ALA A 2 -5.76 19.33 -6.10
N ALA A 3 -5.03 19.06 -7.19
CA ALA A 3 -5.56 18.31 -8.34
C ALA A 3 -6.06 16.90 -7.96
N SER A 4 -5.30 16.17 -7.14
CA SER A 4 -5.69 14.84 -6.64
C SER A 4 -6.92 14.90 -5.73
N ALA A 5 -7.05 15.96 -4.91
CA ALA A 5 -8.23 16.17 -4.07
C ALA A 5 -9.48 16.43 -4.93
N GLY A 6 -9.38 17.25 -5.97
CA GLY A 6 -10.46 17.48 -6.93
C GLY A 6 -10.84 16.20 -7.69
N PHE A 7 -9.86 15.44 -8.16
CA PHE A 7 -10.08 14.14 -8.79
C PHE A 7 -10.80 13.15 -7.85
N LEU A 8 -10.41 13.12 -6.58
CA LEU A 8 -10.96 12.19 -5.60
C LEU A 8 -12.47 12.36 -5.40
N VAL A 9 -13.01 13.58 -5.52
CA VAL A 9 -14.48 13.82 -5.45
C VAL A 9 -15.23 13.00 -6.49
N PHE A 10 -14.65 12.81 -7.68
CA PHE A 10 -15.27 12.04 -8.77
C PHE A 10 -14.83 10.57 -8.82
N ASN A 11 -13.71 10.23 -8.19
CA ASN A 11 -13.16 8.88 -8.16
C ASN A 11 -13.57 8.08 -6.91
N PHE A 12 -13.97 8.74 -5.82
CA PHE A 12 -14.38 8.06 -4.60
C PHE A 12 -15.60 7.15 -4.86
N PRO A 13 -15.65 5.92 -4.30
CA PRO A 13 -16.70 4.96 -4.62
C PRO A 13 -18.14 5.49 -4.38
N PRO A 14 -19.06 5.36 -5.35
CA PRO A 14 -18.88 4.77 -6.69
C PRO A 14 -18.16 5.71 -7.67
N ALA A 15 -17.07 5.22 -8.28
CA ALA A 15 -16.22 6.01 -9.16
C ALA A 15 -16.91 6.40 -10.47
N ARG A 16 -16.83 7.68 -10.85
CA ARG A 16 -17.33 8.22 -12.14
C ARG A 16 -16.23 8.34 -13.19
N ILE A 17 -15.01 8.62 -12.73
CA ILE A 17 -13.82 8.70 -13.57
C ILE A 17 -12.72 7.83 -12.97
N PHE A 18 -11.93 7.20 -13.84
CA PHE A 18 -10.78 6.38 -13.44
C PHE A 18 -9.49 7.14 -13.74
N LEU A 19 -8.48 6.94 -12.88
CA LEU A 19 -7.18 7.62 -12.99
C LEU A 19 -6.41 7.21 -14.25
N GLY A 20 -6.57 5.95 -14.66
CA GLY A 20 -5.84 5.34 -15.77
C GLY A 20 -4.34 5.19 -15.51
N ASP A 21 -3.65 4.65 -16.50
CA ASP A 21 -2.20 4.40 -16.42
C ASP A 21 -1.41 5.70 -16.47
N ILE A 22 -1.89 6.69 -17.23
CA ILE A 22 -1.24 8.01 -17.34
C ILE A 22 -1.24 8.70 -15.98
N GLY A 23 -2.40 8.80 -15.31
CA GLY A 23 -2.51 9.48 -14.03
C GLY A 23 -1.74 8.77 -12.92
N SER A 24 -1.81 7.44 -12.86
CA SER A 24 -1.12 6.66 -11.83
C SER A 24 0.39 6.71 -11.97
N THR A 25 0.91 6.59 -13.19
CA THR A 25 2.36 6.66 -13.46
C THR A 25 2.92 8.04 -13.15
N ILE A 26 2.22 9.12 -13.54
CA ILE A 26 2.63 10.50 -13.23
C ILE A 26 2.63 10.74 -11.71
N LEU A 27 1.58 10.32 -10.99
CA LEU A 27 1.51 10.51 -9.54
C LEU A 27 2.59 9.71 -8.81
N GLY A 28 2.86 8.47 -9.22
CA GLY A 28 3.93 7.65 -8.68
C GLY A 28 5.31 8.27 -8.91
N PHE A 29 5.56 8.75 -10.13
CA PHE A 29 6.81 9.44 -10.46
C PHE A 29 6.99 10.73 -9.63
N LEU A 30 5.98 11.59 -9.56
CA LEU A 30 6.04 12.83 -8.78
C LEU A 30 6.24 12.56 -7.28
N ALA A 31 5.57 11.54 -6.74
CA ALA A 31 5.73 11.13 -5.35
C ALA A 31 7.18 10.69 -5.06
N ALA A 32 7.76 9.86 -5.93
CA ALA A 32 9.15 9.42 -5.80
C ALA A 32 10.15 10.58 -5.98
N ALA A 33 9.96 11.42 -7.00
CA ALA A 33 10.84 12.55 -7.29
C ALA A 33 10.83 13.59 -6.17
N CYS A 34 9.64 14.02 -5.71
CA CYS A 34 9.52 14.93 -4.57
C CYS A 34 10.06 14.31 -3.28
N GLY A 35 9.83 13.01 -3.08
CA GLY A 35 10.36 12.25 -1.95
C GLY A 35 11.89 12.26 -1.90
N LEU A 36 12.52 11.96 -3.03
CA LEU A 36 13.98 11.94 -3.15
C LEU A 36 14.58 13.35 -3.04
N TRP A 37 13.93 14.35 -3.65
CA TRP A 37 14.32 15.75 -3.50
C TRP A 37 14.26 16.19 -2.03
N GLY A 38 13.18 15.85 -1.31
CA GLY A 38 13.04 16.18 0.11
C GLY A 38 14.10 15.50 0.98
N TYR A 39 14.46 14.25 0.67
CA TYR A 39 15.59 13.57 1.31
C TYR A 39 16.93 14.29 1.05
N GLN A 40 17.22 14.64 -0.21
CA GLN A 40 18.46 15.35 -0.57
C GLN A 40 18.56 16.74 0.06
N ALA A 41 17.42 17.43 0.20
CA ALA A 41 17.31 18.71 0.89
C ALA A 41 17.37 18.58 2.43
N GLY A 42 17.47 17.36 2.97
CA GLY A 42 17.56 17.12 4.42
C GLY A 42 16.26 17.32 5.19
N LEU A 43 15.10 17.34 4.51
CA LEU A 43 13.80 17.56 5.15
C LEU A 43 13.36 16.37 6.01
N PHE A 44 13.73 15.16 5.59
CA PHE A 44 13.43 13.92 6.30
C PHE A 44 14.44 12.82 5.91
N PRO A 45 14.67 11.81 6.77
CA PRO A 45 15.54 10.69 6.45
C PRO A 45 14.92 9.77 5.41
N PHE A 46 15.76 9.10 4.60
CA PHE A 46 15.30 8.22 3.51
C PHE A 46 14.33 7.11 3.96
N TRP A 47 14.50 6.55 5.16
CA TRP A 47 13.61 5.50 5.68
C TRP A 47 12.16 5.99 5.86
N ALA A 48 11.95 7.29 6.13
CA ALA A 48 10.60 7.85 6.29
C ALA A 48 9.83 7.78 4.97
N LEU A 49 10.51 8.02 3.85
CA LEU A 49 9.94 7.85 2.51
C LEU A 49 9.51 6.40 2.27
N LEU A 50 10.39 5.43 2.61
CA LEU A 50 10.08 4.01 2.48
C LEU A 50 8.89 3.60 3.34
N LEU A 51 8.79 4.12 4.57
CA LEU A 51 7.68 3.81 5.46
C LEU A 51 6.36 4.42 4.94
N ILE A 52 6.35 5.67 4.49
CA ILE A 52 5.16 6.32 3.94
C ILE A 52 4.58 5.55 2.75
N PHE A 53 5.44 5.07 1.84
CA PHE A 53 5.03 4.30 0.66
C PHE A 53 5.03 2.79 0.87
N SER A 54 5.28 2.32 2.09
CA SER A 54 5.38 0.89 2.38
C SER A 54 4.12 0.09 2.03
N PRO A 55 2.87 0.60 2.12
CA PRO A 55 1.70 -0.17 1.65
C PRO A 55 1.81 -0.58 0.18
N PHE A 56 2.26 0.32 -0.70
CA PHE A 56 2.47 0.03 -2.13
C PHE A 56 3.66 -0.90 -2.36
N ILE A 57 4.79 -0.60 -1.72
CA ILE A 57 6.04 -1.36 -1.89
C ILE A 57 5.80 -2.81 -1.45
N VAL A 58 5.27 -2.99 -0.24
CA VAL A 58 5.07 -4.30 0.38
C VAL A 58 4.03 -5.12 -0.38
N ASP A 59 2.89 -4.55 -0.77
CA ASP A 59 1.88 -5.26 -1.57
C ASP A 59 2.43 -5.70 -2.93
N ALA A 60 3.09 -4.80 -3.66
CA ALA A 60 3.68 -5.13 -4.96
C ALA A 60 4.78 -6.19 -4.84
N THR A 61 5.73 -6.02 -3.91
CA THR A 61 6.84 -6.96 -3.71
C THR A 61 6.33 -8.34 -3.31
N VAL A 62 5.44 -8.44 -2.32
CA VAL A 62 4.93 -9.74 -1.88
C VAL A 62 4.06 -10.40 -2.94
N THR A 63 3.24 -9.63 -3.67
CA THR A 63 2.42 -10.17 -4.75
C THR A 63 3.29 -10.75 -5.87
N LEU A 64 4.30 -10.02 -6.33
CA LEU A 64 5.20 -10.49 -7.38
C LEU A 64 6.07 -11.65 -6.90
N ALA A 65 6.57 -11.62 -5.66
CA ALA A 65 7.32 -12.73 -5.08
C ALA A 65 6.49 -14.00 -4.99
N ARG A 66 5.23 -13.91 -4.54
CA ARG A 66 4.31 -15.06 -4.47
C ARG A 66 4.04 -15.65 -5.85
N ARG A 67 3.85 -14.80 -6.87
CA ARG A 67 3.67 -15.23 -8.26
C ARG A 67 4.91 -15.95 -8.78
N LEU A 68 6.09 -15.37 -8.55
CA LEU A 68 7.37 -15.95 -8.96
C LEU A 68 7.60 -17.32 -8.32
N LEU A 69 7.34 -17.46 -7.01
CA LEU A 69 7.47 -18.74 -6.29
C LEU A 69 6.49 -19.82 -6.77
N ARG A 70 5.37 -19.42 -7.39
CA ARG A 70 4.39 -20.32 -8.01
C ARG A 70 4.70 -20.65 -9.47
N GLY A 71 5.80 -20.10 -10.02
CA GLY A 71 6.13 -20.24 -11.44
C GLY A 71 5.21 -19.44 -12.38
N GLU A 72 4.44 -18.50 -11.85
CA GLU A 72 3.57 -17.65 -12.66
C GLU A 72 4.38 -16.57 -13.38
N LYS A 73 3.98 -16.22 -14.60
CA LYS A 73 4.59 -15.10 -15.34
C LYS A 73 4.23 -13.77 -14.65
N VAL A 74 5.23 -13.07 -14.14
CA VAL A 74 5.05 -11.83 -13.37
C VAL A 74 4.59 -10.64 -14.22
N TRP A 75 4.86 -10.66 -15.52
CA TRP A 75 4.44 -9.62 -16.49
C TRP A 75 3.04 -9.82 -17.05
N GLN A 76 2.37 -10.93 -16.74
CA GLN A 76 0.98 -11.13 -17.15
C GLN A 76 0.04 -10.41 -16.20
N ALA A 77 -0.99 -9.77 -16.76
CA ALA A 77 -2.02 -9.07 -15.99
C ALA A 77 -2.66 -10.00 -14.95
N HIS A 78 -2.83 -9.49 -13.72
CA HIS A 78 -3.33 -10.28 -12.60
C HIS A 78 -4.18 -9.45 -11.63
N ARG A 79 -4.91 -10.15 -10.75
CA ARG A 79 -5.75 -9.56 -9.71
C ARG A 79 -5.41 -10.04 -8.29
N SER A 80 -4.14 -10.31 -8.04
CA SER A 80 -3.66 -10.94 -6.81
C SER A 80 -3.10 -9.96 -5.75
N HIS A 81 -3.23 -8.65 -5.97
CA HIS A 81 -2.90 -7.66 -4.94
C HIS A 81 -3.84 -7.78 -3.73
N TYR A 82 -3.36 -7.44 -2.53
CA TYR A 82 -4.13 -7.62 -1.30
C TYR A 82 -5.47 -6.89 -1.33
N TYR A 83 -5.51 -5.64 -1.80
CA TYR A 83 -6.76 -4.90 -1.91
C TYR A 83 -7.75 -5.56 -2.89
N GLN A 84 -7.26 -6.12 -4.00
CA GLN A 84 -8.09 -6.82 -4.99
C GLN A 84 -8.66 -8.11 -4.41
N ARG A 85 -7.83 -8.87 -3.68
CA ARG A 85 -8.24 -10.08 -2.96
C ARG A 85 -9.33 -9.76 -1.93
N LEU A 86 -9.18 -8.70 -1.14
CA LEU A 86 -10.20 -8.23 -0.20
C LEU A 86 -11.52 -7.89 -0.90
N VAL A 87 -11.47 -7.17 -2.02
CA VAL A 87 -12.67 -6.85 -2.80
C VAL A 87 -13.35 -8.12 -3.32
N LEU A 88 -12.59 -9.08 -3.87
CA LEU A 88 -13.10 -10.38 -4.33
C LEU A 88 -13.69 -11.20 -3.17
N LEU A 89 -13.15 -11.06 -1.97
CA LEU A 89 -13.67 -11.66 -0.74
C LEU A 89 -14.99 -11.05 -0.25
N GLY A 90 -15.45 -9.95 -0.86
CA GLY A 90 -16.75 -9.32 -0.54
C GLY A 90 -16.67 -8.15 0.42
N TRP A 91 -15.47 -7.64 0.76
CA TRP A 91 -15.33 -6.45 1.60
C TRP A 91 -15.91 -5.18 0.95
N GLY A 92 -15.98 -5.16 -0.38
CA GLY A 92 -16.45 -4.02 -1.14
C GLY A 92 -15.39 -2.91 -1.28
N HIS A 93 -15.57 -2.08 -2.32
CA HIS A 93 -14.56 -1.10 -2.71
C HIS A 93 -14.41 0.02 -1.66
N ARG A 94 -15.53 0.54 -1.13
CA ARG A 94 -15.53 1.64 -0.15
C ARG A 94 -14.79 1.27 1.14
N ARG A 95 -15.05 0.08 1.70
CA ARG A 95 -14.38 -0.36 2.94
C ARG A 95 -12.88 -0.58 2.72
N THR A 96 -12.52 -1.20 1.59
CA THR A 96 -11.12 -1.44 1.21
C THR A 96 -10.36 -0.12 1.09
N VAL A 97 -10.88 0.86 0.34
CA VAL A 97 -10.23 2.18 0.18
C VAL A 97 -10.08 2.92 1.50
N LEU A 98 -11.09 2.89 2.39
CA LEU A 98 -10.99 3.53 3.70
C LEU A 98 -9.92 2.86 4.60
N ALA A 99 -9.81 1.53 4.54
CA ALA A 99 -8.76 0.81 5.26
C ALA A 99 -7.36 1.16 4.74
N GLU A 100 -7.20 1.23 3.42
CA GLU A 100 -5.93 1.65 2.79
C GLU A 100 -5.56 3.10 3.14
N TYR A 101 -6.54 4.02 3.22
CA TYR A 101 -6.31 5.39 3.69
C TYR A 101 -5.86 5.42 5.15
N ALA A 102 -6.52 4.65 6.02
CA ALA A 102 -6.11 4.54 7.42
C ALA A 102 -4.68 3.98 7.54
N LEU A 103 -4.35 2.97 6.75
CA LEU A 103 -3.02 2.36 6.72
C LEU A 103 -1.95 3.36 6.27
N MET A 104 -2.18 4.08 5.17
CA MET A 104 -1.29 5.13 4.66
C MET A 104 -1.11 6.27 5.68
N LEU A 105 -2.19 6.72 6.32
CA LEU A 105 -2.13 7.76 7.35
C LEU A 105 -1.36 7.29 8.59
N ALA A 106 -1.53 6.02 9.00
CA ALA A 106 -0.79 5.44 10.11
C ALA A 106 0.71 5.32 9.80
N CYS A 107 1.08 4.92 8.58
CA CYS A 107 2.47 4.89 8.12
C CYS A 107 3.08 6.29 8.15
N ALA A 108 2.37 7.28 7.58
CA ALA A 108 2.81 8.67 7.55
C ALA A 108 2.93 9.28 8.96
N GLY A 109 1.94 9.07 9.82
CA GLY A 109 1.97 9.51 11.21
C GLY A 109 3.13 8.89 11.99
N SER A 110 3.36 7.58 11.80
CA SER A 110 4.50 6.89 12.43
C SER A 110 5.84 7.45 11.94
N ALA A 111 5.98 7.69 10.64
CA ALA A 111 7.19 8.27 10.07
C ALA A 111 7.47 9.66 10.64
N LEU A 112 6.46 10.54 10.71
CA LEU A 112 6.56 11.89 11.27
C LEU A 112 6.94 11.88 12.75
N LEU A 113 6.29 11.03 13.56
CA LEU A 113 6.56 10.94 15.00
C LEU A 113 7.96 10.37 15.30
N ALA A 114 8.48 9.50 14.42
CA ALA A 114 9.74 8.81 14.63
C ALA A 114 10.95 9.44 13.94
N VAL A 115 10.80 10.60 13.27
CA VAL A 115 11.90 11.30 12.56
C VAL A 115 13.14 11.47 13.45
N HIS A 116 12.94 11.87 14.70
CA HIS A 116 14.01 12.17 15.66
C HIS A 116 14.31 11.02 16.63
N TRP A 117 13.72 9.85 16.43
CA TRP A 117 13.96 8.71 17.32
C TRP A 117 15.40 8.19 17.20
N PRO A 118 15.96 7.60 18.29
CA PRO A 118 17.24 6.92 18.21
C PRO A 118 17.17 5.73 17.22
N PRO A 119 18.31 5.26 16.69
CA PRO A 119 18.35 4.16 15.72
C PRO A 119 17.61 2.90 16.20
N ALA A 120 17.73 2.54 17.48
CA ALA A 120 17.02 1.40 18.07
C ALA A 120 15.49 1.54 17.95
N GLY A 121 14.95 2.74 18.20
CA GLY A 121 13.52 3.02 18.06
C GLY A 121 13.04 2.91 16.61
N ARG A 122 13.87 3.36 15.65
CA ARG A 122 13.59 3.23 14.22
C ARG A 122 13.58 1.77 13.77
N ILE A 123 14.52 0.96 14.24
CA ILE A 123 14.56 -0.49 13.95
C ILE A 123 13.32 -1.17 14.54
N ALA A 124 12.98 -0.87 15.80
CA ALA A 124 11.78 -1.41 16.44
C ALA A 124 10.51 -1.05 15.64
N LEU A 125 10.41 0.19 15.14
CA LEU A 125 9.30 0.63 14.30
C LEU A 125 9.19 -0.17 12.99
N VAL A 126 10.32 -0.42 12.31
CA VAL A 126 10.35 -1.25 11.10
C VAL A 126 9.90 -2.68 11.39
N VAL A 127 10.33 -3.25 12.52
CA VAL A 127 9.89 -4.59 12.94
C VAL A 127 8.39 -4.61 13.20
N VAL A 128 7.86 -3.61 13.93
CA VAL A 128 6.42 -3.49 14.20
C VAL A 128 5.62 -3.41 12.91
N TRP A 129 6.01 -2.57 11.97
CA TRP A 129 5.31 -2.45 10.68
C TRP A 129 5.41 -3.74 9.85
N SER A 130 6.55 -4.41 9.87
CA SER A 130 6.72 -5.70 9.21
C SER A 130 5.78 -6.78 9.77
N LEU A 131 5.60 -6.80 11.10
CA LEU A 131 4.64 -7.68 11.77
C LEU A 131 3.19 -7.31 11.41
N ILE A 132 2.85 -6.02 11.40
CA ILE A 132 1.52 -5.55 10.98
C ILE A 132 1.21 -6.01 9.55
N TYR A 133 2.13 -5.82 8.61
CA TYR A 133 1.95 -6.31 7.24
C TYR A 133 1.79 -7.83 7.21
N GLY A 134 2.65 -8.58 7.90
CA GLY A 134 2.53 -10.04 7.99
C GLY A 134 1.15 -10.49 8.50
N LEU A 135 0.65 -9.87 9.56
CA LEU A 135 -0.66 -10.16 10.13
C LEU A 135 -1.81 -9.81 9.18
N LEU A 136 -1.76 -8.64 8.54
CA LEU A 136 -2.78 -8.24 7.55
C LEU A 136 -2.82 -9.25 6.39
N MET A 137 -1.65 -9.61 5.85
CA MET A 137 -1.52 -10.55 4.74
C MET A 137 -1.99 -11.96 5.08
N GLU A 138 -1.65 -12.44 6.27
CA GLU A 138 -2.12 -13.74 6.76
C GLU A 138 -3.62 -13.70 7.04
N GLY A 139 -4.14 -12.58 7.55
CA GLY A 139 -5.57 -12.35 7.72
C GLY A 139 -6.35 -12.46 6.41
N VAL A 140 -5.88 -11.81 5.32
CA VAL A 140 -6.50 -11.95 3.99
C VAL A 140 -6.43 -13.40 3.50
N SER A 141 -5.28 -14.05 3.67
CA SER A 141 -5.08 -15.44 3.22
C SER A 141 -5.94 -16.42 4.02
N TRP A 142 -6.15 -16.18 5.31
CA TRP A 142 -7.06 -16.95 6.17
C TRP A 142 -8.52 -16.77 5.75
N LEU A 143 -8.95 -15.54 5.44
CA LEU A 143 -10.30 -15.27 4.94
C LEU A 143 -10.58 -16.00 3.62
N GLU A 144 -9.60 -16.07 2.72
CA GLU A 144 -9.70 -16.87 1.50
C GLU A 144 -9.87 -18.35 1.79
N ARG A 145 -9.00 -18.94 2.60
CA ARG A 145 -9.09 -20.37 2.96
C ARG A 145 -10.44 -20.70 3.59
N ARG A 146 -10.93 -19.84 4.49
CA ARG A 146 -12.23 -20.00 5.14
C ARG A 146 -13.39 -19.91 4.15
N ARG A 147 -13.31 -19.01 3.17
CA ARG A 147 -14.37 -18.86 2.16
C ARG A 147 -14.43 -20.09 1.23
N TYR A 148 -13.29 -20.64 0.84
CA TYR A 148 -13.24 -21.87 0.03
C TYR A 148 -13.77 -23.08 0.80
N ALA A 149 -13.37 -23.25 2.06
CA ALA A 149 -13.85 -24.36 2.89
C ALA A 149 -15.36 -24.34 3.19
N LEU A 150 -16.05 -23.20 3.01
CA LEU A 150 -17.51 -23.09 3.15
C LEU A 150 -18.25 -23.25 1.81
N ALA A 151 -17.52 -23.26 0.70
CA ALA A 151 -18.08 -23.43 -0.64
C ALA A 151 -18.07 -24.90 -1.11
N ASP A 152 -17.32 -25.76 -0.40
CA ASP A 152 -17.28 -27.22 -0.52
C ASP A 152 -18.27 -27.87 0.45
#